data_AF-A0A8C2H2N8-F1
#
_entry.id   AF-A0A8C2H2N8-F1
#
_cell.length_a   1.000
_cell.length_b   1.000
_cell.length_c   1.000
_cell.angle_alpha   90.00
_cell.angle_beta   90.00
_cell.angle_gamma   90.00
#
_symmetry.space_group_name_H-M   'P 1'
#
loop_
_entity.id
_entity.type
_entity.pdbx_description
1 polymer ?
#
loop_
_entity_poly.entity_id
_entity_poly.type
_entity_poly.pdbx_seq_one_letter_code
_entity_poly.pdbx_strand_id
1 'polypeptide(L)'
;MSKATARSAPDRQEEISRLVRSANYEADPFVQEFQFKVRDEMAHVTGRVLPAPMLQYGGRNRTVATPSHGVWDMRGKQFHTGVEIKMWAIACFATQRQCREEILKGFTDQLRKISKDAGMPIQGQPCFCKYAQGADSVEPMFRHLKNTYSGLQLIIVILPGKTPVYAEVKRVGDTLLGMATQCVQVKNVVKTSPQTLSNLCLKINVKLGGINNILVPHQRPSVFQQPVIFLGADVTHPPAGDGKKPSIAAVVGSMDAHPSRYCATVRVQRPRQEVIQDLASMVRELLIQFYKSTRYKPTRIIFYRDGVSEGQFRQVLYYELLAIREACISLEKEYQPGITYIVVQKRHHTRLFCADRNERVGRSGNIPAGTTVDTDITHPYEFDFYLCSHAGIQGTSRPSHYHVLWDDNCFTADEFQLLTYQLCHTYVRCTRSVSIPAPAYYAHLVAFRARYHLVDKEHDSAEGSHVSGQSNGRDPQALAKAVQIHHDTLRTMYFA
;
A
#
# COMPACT_ATOMS: atom_id res chain seq x y z
N MET A 1 -26.88 2.00 1.04
CA MET A 1 -26.10 0.75 1.30
C MET A 1 -25.15 0.86 2.50
N SER A 2 -24.11 1.72 2.52
CA SER A 2 -23.16 1.79 3.66
C SER A 2 -23.83 2.13 5.01
N LYS A 3 -24.75 3.12 5.06
CA LYS A 3 -25.53 3.41 6.28
C LYS A 3 -26.43 2.25 6.74
N ALA A 4 -26.88 1.40 5.81
CA ALA A 4 -27.80 0.29 6.10
C ALA A 4 -27.08 -0.98 6.58
N THR A 5 -25.76 -1.08 6.38
CA THR A 5 -24.97 -2.31 6.62
C THR A 5 -23.78 -2.10 7.56
N ALA A 6 -23.47 -0.85 7.92
CA ALA A 6 -22.42 -0.53 8.88
C ALA A 6 -22.89 -0.89 10.30
N ARG A 7 -22.21 -1.84 10.92
CA ARG A 7 -22.46 -2.31 12.29
C ARG A 7 -21.19 -2.24 13.10
N SER A 8 -21.28 -1.87 14.38
CA SER A 8 -20.15 -1.99 15.29
C SER A 8 -19.74 -3.46 15.45
N ALA A 9 -18.57 -3.75 16.04
CA ALA A 9 -18.17 -5.13 16.27
C ALA A 9 -19.13 -5.87 17.23
N PRO A 10 -19.58 -5.29 18.36
CA PRO A 10 -20.60 -5.92 19.20
C PRO A 10 -21.92 -6.17 18.48
N ASP A 11 -22.42 -5.20 17.70
CA ASP A 11 -23.68 -5.38 16.95
C ASP A 11 -23.55 -6.50 15.92
N ARG A 12 -22.40 -6.57 15.23
CA ARG A 12 -22.12 -7.62 14.24
C ARG A 12 -22.02 -8.99 14.90
N GLN A 13 -21.41 -9.08 16.09
CA GLN A 13 -21.34 -10.31 16.87
C GLN A 13 -22.73 -10.83 17.23
N GLU A 14 -23.59 -9.93 17.70
CA GLU A 14 -24.98 -10.24 18.06
C GLU A 14 -25.80 -10.66 16.84
N GLU A 15 -25.66 -9.97 15.70
CA GLU A 15 -26.33 -10.37 14.45
C GLU A 15 -25.93 -11.77 13.99
N ILE A 16 -24.63 -12.12 14.06
CA ILE A 16 -24.15 -13.46 13.70
C ILE A 16 -24.70 -14.51 14.66
N SER A 17 -24.65 -14.25 15.97
CA SER A 17 -25.14 -15.18 17.00
C SER A 17 -26.64 -15.44 16.84
N ARG A 18 -27.42 -14.40 16.55
CA ARG A 18 -28.85 -14.52 16.26
C ARG A 18 -29.11 -15.32 14.98
N LEU A 19 -28.33 -15.07 13.92
CA LEU A 19 -28.46 -15.78 12.65
C LEU A 19 -28.23 -17.28 12.84
N VAL A 20 -27.15 -17.69 13.52
CA VAL A 20 -26.84 -19.10 13.76
C VAL A 20 -27.94 -19.79 14.58
N ARG A 21 -28.41 -19.16 15.66
CA ARG A 21 -29.54 -19.69 16.44
C ARG A 21 -30.82 -19.82 15.61
N SER A 22 -31.11 -18.84 14.75
CA SER A 22 -32.30 -18.87 13.88
C SER A 22 -32.20 -19.87 12.73
N ALA A 23 -30.97 -20.20 12.29
CA ALA A 23 -30.75 -21.19 11.26
C ALA A 23 -31.10 -22.61 11.73
N ASN A 24 -31.02 -22.85 13.05
CA ASN A 24 -31.44 -24.10 13.70
C ASN A 24 -30.93 -25.35 12.97
N TYR A 25 -29.60 -25.43 12.77
CA TYR A 25 -28.96 -26.50 12.00
C TYR A 25 -29.31 -27.91 12.49
N GLU A 26 -29.58 -28.09 13.78
CA GLU A 26 -29.98 -29.40 14.36
C GLU A 26 -31.34 -29.90 13.83
N ALA A 27 -32.19 -29.01 13.29
CA ALA A 27 -33.46 -29.38 12.66
C ALA A 27 -33.34 -29.64 11.15
N ASP A 28 -32.16 -29.44 10.55
CA ASP A 28 -31.93 -29.71 9.14
C ASP A 28 -31.88 -31.24 8.91
N PRO A 29 -32.72 -31.79 8.01
CA PRO A 29 -32.78 -33.23 7.79
C PRO A 29 -31.45 -33.82 7.29
N PHE A 30 -30.64 -33.04 6.57
CA PHE A 30 -29.33 -33.50 6.12
C PHE A 30 -28.31 -33.48 7.26
N VAL A 31 -28.38 -32.53 8.19
CA VAL A 31 -27.49 -32.53 9.38
C VAL A 31 -27.75 -33.76 10.24
N GLN A 32 -29.02 -34.12 10.43
CA GLN A 32 -29.43 -35.32 11.17
C GLN A 32 -28.98 -36.61 10.47
N GLU A 33 -29.20 -36.71 9.16
CA GLU A 33 -28.80 -37.87 8.34
C GLU A 33 -27.29 -38.13 8.43
N PHE A 34 -26.47 -37.07 8.34
CA PHE A 34 -25.01 -37.16 8.42
C PHE A 34 -24.46 -37.17 9.86
N GLN A 35 -25.35 -37.14 10.87
CA GLN A 35 -25.04 -37.32 12.30
C GLN A 35 -23.95 -36.40 12.86
N PHE A 36 -23.85 -35.16 12.36
CA PHE A 36 -22.97 -34.15 12.95
C PHE A 36 -23.77 -33.07 13.67
N LYS A 37 -23.11 -32.37 14.59
CA LYS A 37 -23.71 -31.29 15.39
C LYS A 37 -23.02 -29.96 15.11
N VAL A 38 -23.79 -28.89 15.11
CA VAL A 38 -23.27 -27.54 14.93
C VAL A 38 -23.57 -26.75 16.20
N ARG A 39 -22.53 -26.34 16.92
CA ARG A 39 -22.70 -25.47 18.09
C ARG A 39 -23.29 -24.13 17.68
N ASP A 40 -24.23 -23.62 18.47
CA ASP A 40 -24.93 -22.35 18.26
C ASP A 40 -24.22 -21.15 18.91
N GLU A 41 -23.05 -21.40 19.51
CA GLU A 41 -22.17 -20.42 20.13
C GLU A 41 -20.88 -20.25 19.32
N MET A 42 -20.31 -19.04 19.36
CA MET A 42 -19.01 -18.78 18.73
C MET A 42 -17.91 -19.56 19.44
N ALA A 43 -16.90 -20.01 18.69
CA ALA A 43 -15.71 -20.59 19.28
C ALA A 43 -14.98 -19.55 20.15
N HIS A 44 -14.63 -19.96 21.37
CA HIS A 44 -13.76 -19.19 22.25
C HIS A 44 -12.31 -19.51 21.92
N VAL A 45 -11.52 -18.46 21.66
CA VAL A 45 -10.11 -18.56 21.29
C VAL A 45 -9.29 -17.57 22.12
N THR A 46 -8.08 -17.97 22.48
CA THR A 46 -7.17 -17.09 23.23
C THR A 46 -6.27 -16.36 22.24
N GLY A 47 -6.37 -15.03 22.20
CA GLY A 47 -5.47 -14.19 21.42
C GLY A 47 -4.34 -13.60 22.27
N ARG A 48 -3.19 -13.35 21.65
CA ARG A 48 -2.10 -12.55 22.23
C ARG A 48 -2.12 -11.15 21.65
N VAL A 49 -1.86 -10.11 22.44
CA VAL A 49 -1.70 -8.74 21.93
C VAL A 49 -0.22 -8.42 21.84
N LEU A 50 0.32 -8.40 20.63
CA LEU A 50 1.74 -8.12 20.41
C LEU A 50 2.09 -6.67 20.79
N PRO A 51 3.28 -6.42 21.36
CA PRO A 51 3.73 -5.08 21.65
C PRO A 51 4.00 -4.30 20.35
N ALA A 52 3.57 -3.04 20.30
CA ALA A 52 3.87 -2.17 19.17
C ALA A 52 5.36 -1.76 19.17
N PRO A 53 6.01 -1.67 18.00
CA PRO A 53 7.39 -1.19 17.93
C PRO A 53 7.49 0.28 18.28
N MET A 54 8.63 0.68 18.82
CA MET A 54 8.99 2.09 18.89
C MET A 54 9.47 2.60 17.53
N LEU A 55 9.13 3.85 17.23
CA LEU A 55 9.45 4.51 15.96
C LEU A 55 10.38 5.70 16.19
N GLN A 56 11.55 5.66 15.56
CA GLN A 56 12.55 6.71 15.67
C GLN A 56 12.36 7.76 14.57
N TYR A 57 12.28 9.02 14.98
CA TYR A 57 12.26 10.21 14.14
C TYR A 57 13.65 10.88 14.12
N GLY A 58 13.78 11.94 13.32
CA GLY A 58 15.05 12.64 13.11
C GLY A 58 15.14 13.98 13.84
N GLY A 59 15.78 14.94 13.18
CA GLY A 59 16.14 16.23 13.76
C GLY A 59 17.21 16.13 14.85
N ARG A 60 17.45 17.24 15.57
CA ARG A 60 18.45 17.29 16.66
C ARG A 60 18.11 16.35 17.82
N ASN A 61 16.82 16.17 18.10
CA ASN A 61 16.35 15.46 19.29
C ASN A 61 16.14 13.95 19.07
N ARG A 62 16.15 13.48 17.81
CA ARG A 62 15.94 12.06 17.43
C ARG A 62 14.81 11.39 18.22
N THR A 63 13.67 12.07 18.31
CA THR A 63 12.56 11.69 19.18
C THR A 63 12.03 10.30 18.85
N VAL A 64 11.62 9.56 19.88
CA VAL A 64 10.96 8.27 19.71
C VAL A 64 9.46 8.42 19.92
N ALA A 65 8.66 7.80 19.05
CA ALA A 65 7.22 7.67 19.21
C ALA A 65 6.87 6.23 19.60
N THR A 66 6.03 6.08 20.62
CA THR A 66 5.46 4.79 21.01
C THR A 66 4.01 4.76 20.56
N PRO A 67 3.64 3.91 19.57
CA PRO A 67 2.26 3.75 19.17
C PRO A 67 1.40 3.30 20.36
N SER A 68 0.23 3.92 20.49
CA SER A 68 -0.79 3.53 21.45
C SER A 68 -2.07 3.16 20.69
N HIS A 69 -2.60 1.97 20.96
CA HIS A 69 -3.73 1.39 20.24
C HIS A 69 -3.61 1.52 18.71
N GLY A 70 -2.41 1.28 18.16
CA GLY A 70 -2.13 1.34 16.73
C GLY A 70 -2.02 2.76 16.13
N VAL A 71 -1.88 3.81 16.94
CA VAL A 71 -1.80 5.21 16.48
C VAL A 71 -0.65 5.96 17.17
N TRP A 72 -0.01 6.86 16.44
CA TRP A 72 0.89 7.89 16.98
C TRP A 72 0.71 9.19 16.22
N ASP A 73 1.44 10.24 16.60
CA ASP A 73 1.45 11.52 15.88
C ASP A 73 2.87 12.05 15.67
N MET A 74 2.97 13.10 14.84
CA MET A 74 4.22 13.81 14.58
C MET A 74 4.40 15.11 15.37
N ARG A 75 3.56 15.39 16.37
CA ARG A 75 3.68 16.64 17.13
C ARG A 75 5.02 16.65 17.86
N GLY A 76 5.80 17.71 17.66
CA GLY A 76 7.15 17.86 18.22
C GLY A 76 8.21 16.95 17.58
N LYS A 77 7.94 16.33 16.44
CA LYS A 77 8.84 15.36 15.77
C LYS A 77 9.18 15.83 14.36
N GLN A 78 10.41 15.59 13.93
CA GLN A 78 10.88 15.87 12.58
C GLN A 78 11.18 14.56 11.85
N PHE A 79 11.01 14.52 10.53
CA PHE A 79 11.32 13.33 9.75
C PHE A 79 12.73 12.82 10.01
N HIS A 80 12.92 11.49 9.99
CA HIS A 80 14.23 10.87 10.11
C HIS A 80 15.23 11.45 9.10
N THR A 81 14.80 11.58 7.85
CA THR A 81 15.51 12.25 6.78
C THR A 81 14.52 13.09 6.00
N GLY A 82 14.44 14.37 6.37
CA GLY A 82 13.61 15.35 5.67
C GLY A 82 14.32 15.94 4.46
N VAL A 83 13.60 16.07 3.34
CA VAL A 83 14.11 16.71 2.13
C VAL A 83 13.95 18.23 2.20
N GLU A 84 14.99 18.97 1.83
CA GLU A 84 14.89 20.41 1.61
C GLU A 84 14.32 20.68 0.20
N ILE A 85 13.22 21.43 0.13
CA ILE A 85 12.53 21.76 -1.13
C ILE A 85 12.83 23.21 -1.49
N LYS A 86 13.66 23.41 -2.52
CA LYS A 86 14.13 24.71 -3.02
C LYS A 86 13.38 25.17 -4.25
N MET A 87 13.14 24.24 -5.18
CA MET A 87 12.52 24.54 -6.47
C MET A 87 11.23 23.74 -6.62
N TRP A 88 10.09 24.41 -6.60
CA TRP A 88 8.78 23.76 -6.66
C TRP A 88 7.73 24.68 -7.31
N ALA A 89 6.67 24.09 -7.86
CA ALA A 89 5.64 24.79 -8.62
C ALA A 89 4.23 24.42 -8.13
N ILE A 90 3.25 25.29 -8.42
CA ILE A 90 1.82 25.05 -8.27
C ILE A 90 1.13 25.12 -9.63
N ALA A 91 0.39 24.07 -9.97
CA ALA A 91 -0.53 24.05 -11.11
C ALA A 91 -1.97 23.90 -10.61
N CYS A 92 -2.79 24.94 -10.76
CA CYS A 92 -4.15 24.96 -10.25
C CYS A 92 -5.18 24.68 -11.36
N PHE A 93 -5.78 23.49 -11.35
CA PHE A 93 -6.84 23.09 -12.27
C PHE A 93 -8.26 23.33 -11.71
N ALA A 94 -8.36 23.89 -10.51
CA ALA A 94 -9.62 24.41 -10.01
C ALA A 94 -9.88 25.80 -10.62
N THR A 95 -11.16 26.17 -10.76
CA THR A 95 -11.50 27.50 -11.28
C THR A 95 -11.02 28.58 -10.30
N GLN A 96 -10.60 29.74 -10.81
CA GLN A 96 -10.15 30.87 -9.98
C GLN A 96 -11.26 31.37 -9.03
N ARG A 97 -12.54 31.14 -9.39
CA ARG A 97 -13.69 31.41 -8.50
C ARG A 97 -13.69 30.52 -7.27
N GLN A 98 -13.38 29.22 -7.43
CA GLN A 98 -13.32 28.25 -6.34
C GLN A 98 -12.05 28.39 -5.50
N CYS A 99 -10.93 28.74 -6.13
CA CYS A 99 -9.63 28.87 -5.49
C CYS A 99 -8.96 30.15 -5.98
N ARG A 100 -9.12 31.24 -5.23
CA ARG A 100 -8.47 32.53 -5.53
C ARG A 100 -6.99 32.48 -5.18
N GLU A 101 -6.21 33.44 -5.67
CA GLU A 101 -4.77 33.51 -5.41
C GLU A 101 -4.45 33.69 -3.91
N GLU A 102 -5.27 34.46 -3.19
CA GLU A 102 -5.18 34.62 -1.74
C GLU A 102 -5.31 33.26 -1.00
N ILE A 103 -6.19 32.39 -1.49
CA ILE A 103 -6.39 31.05 -0.92
C ILE A 103 -5.16 30.18 -1.19
N LEU A 104 -4.59 30.23 -2.40
CA LEU A 104 -3.35 29.52 -2.73
C LEU A 104 -2.18 30.01 -1.87
N LYS A 105 -2.09 31.32 -1.62
CA LYS A 105 -1.08 31.91 -0.74
C LYS A 105 -1.25 31.43 0.71
N GLY A 106 -2.47 31.50 1.25
CA GLY A 106 -2.77 31.02 2.60
C GLY A 106 -2.47 29.52 2.78
N PHE A 107 -2.83 28.68 1.80
CA PHE A 107 -2.45 27.27 1.78
C PHE A 107 -0.93 27.08 1.77
N THR A 108 -0.23 27.84 0.91
CA THR A 108 1.24 27.78 0.79
C THR A 108 1.92 28.12 2.10
N ASP A 109 1.54 29.23 2.74
CA ASP A 109 2.16 29.68 3.98
C ASP A 109 1.96 28.66 5.12
N GLN A 110 0.77 28.06 5.22
CA GLN A 110 0.50 27.01 6.20
C GLN A 110 1.25 25.71 5.89
N LEU A 111 1.32 25.30 4.62
CA LEU A 111 2.08 24.12 4.23
C LEU A 111 3.58 24.32 4.51
N ARG A 112 4.13 25.50 4.24
CA ARG A 112 5.52 25.87 4.55
C ARG A 112 5.79 25.82 6.06
N LYS A 113 4.86 26.33 6.89
CA LYS A 113 4.96 26.23 8.35
C LYS A 113 5.03 24.77 8.81
N ILE A 114 4.05 23.96 8.43
CA ILE A 114 3.96 22.55 8.86
C ILE A 114 5.12 21.71 8.33
N SER A 115 5.57 21.97 7.09
CA SER A 115 6.71 21.26 6.49
C SER A 115 8.03 21.59 7.20
N LYS A 116 8.24 22.86 7.59
CA LYS A 116 9.36 23.27 8.43
C LYS A 116 9.34 22.58 9.80
N ASP A 117 8.18 22.56 10.47
CA ASP A 117 8.02 21.89 11.77
C ASP A 117 8.30 20.39 11.68
N ALA A 118 7.97 19.76 10.55
CA ALA A 118 8.26 18.36 10.25
C ALA A 118 9.71 18.09 9.78
N GLY A 119 10.56 19.12 9.68
CA GLY A 119 11.96 18.96 9.23
C GLY A 119 12.13 18.76 7.72
N MET A 120 11.12 19.08 6.91
CA MET A 120 11.14 19.10 5.43
C MET A 120 10.91 20.53 4.94
N PRO A 121 11.88 21.45 5.12
CA PRO A 121 11.63 22.87 4.86
C PRO A 121 11.34 23.13 3.37
N ILE A 122 10.20 23.76 3.10
CA ILE A 122 9.87 24.36 1.80
C ILE A 122 10.39 25.80 1.78
N GLN A 123 11.49 26.01 1.07
CA GLN A 123 12.16 27.29 0.94
C GLN A 123 11.44 28.16 -0.10
N GLY A 124 11.32 29.46 0.21
CA GLY A 124 10.76 30.44 -0.70
C GLY A 124 9.29 30.21 -1.09
N GLN A 125 8.84 31.03 -2.06
CA GLN A 125 7.56 30.88 -2.77
C GLN A 125 7.75 29.95 -3.98
N PRO A 126 6.68 29.37 -4.55
CA PRO A 126 6.83 28.52 -5.72
C PRO A 126 7.41 29.30 -6.89
N CYS A 127 8.30 28.69 -7.67
CA CYS A 127 8.92 29.31 -8.85
C CYS A 127 7.91 29.54 -9.98
N PHE A 128 6.77 28.84 -9.94
CA PHE A 128 5.67 28.96 -10.88
C PHE A 128 4.34 28.71 -10.17
N CYS A 129 3.34 29.56 -10.41
CA CYS A 129 1.98 29.39 -9.92
C CYS A 129 0.99 29.88 -10.99
N LYS A 130 0.27 28.96 -11.64
CA LYS A 130 -0.71 29.31 -12.69
C LYS A 130 -1.96 28.46 -12.61
N TYR A 131 -3.06 29.04 -13.11
CA TYR A 131 -4.30 28.32 -13.38
C TYR A 131 -4.25 27.66 -14.75
N ALA A 132 -4.90 26.51 -14.86
CA ALA A 132 -5.13 25.80 -16.12
C ALA A 132 -6.47 25.08 -16.10
N GLN A 133 -6.92 24.62 -17.25
CA GLN A 133 -8.16 23.87 -17.40
C GLN A 133 -7.98 22.73 -18.40
N GLY A 134 -8.75 21.66 -18.22
CA GLY A 134 -8.71 20.48 -19.09
C GLY A 134 -7.47 19.60 -18.88
N ALA A 135 -7.54 18.37 -19.41
CA ALA A 135 -6.41 17.44 -19.40
C ALA A 135 -5.31 17.86 -20.40
N ASP A 136 -5.72 18.43 -21.54
CA ASP A 136 -4.82 18.82 -22.64
C ASP A 136 -3.76 19.85 -22.26
N SER A 137 -3.99 20.62 -21.17
CA SER A 137 -3.03 21.61 -20.68
C SER A 137 -1.96 21.03 -19.76
N VAL A 138 -2.10 19.79 -19.29
CA VAL A 138 -1.16 19.15 -18.35
C VAL A 138 0.21 18.95 -19.00
N GLU A 139 0.26 18.26 -20.14
CA GLU A 139 1.51 17.92 -20.81
C GLU A 139 2.29 19.17 -21.26
N PRO A 140 1.69 20.15 -21.98
CA PRO A 140 2.40 21.38 -22.36
C PRO A 140 2.94 22.14 -21.16
N MET A 141 2.15 22.26 -20.08
CA MET A 141 2.58 22.94 -18.86
C MET A 141 3.76 22.23 -18.20
N PHE A 142 3.71 20.90 -18.08
CA PHE A 142 4.78 20.15 -17.43
C PHE A 142 6.06 20.13 -18.26
N ARG A 143 5.96 20.07 -19.60
CA ARG A 143 7.12 20.22 -20.49
C ARG A 143 7.76 21.61 -20.33
N HIS A 144 6.94 22.66 -20.29
CA HIS A 144 7.43 24.00 -20.01
C HIS A 144 8.14 24.08 -18.65
N LEU A 145 7.53 23.53 -17.59
CA LEU A 145 8.13 23.50 -16.26
C LEU A 145 9.47 22.76 -16.23
N LYS A 146 9.55 21.58 -16.85
CA LYS A 146 10.78 20.77 -16.91
C LYS A 146 11.92 21.49 -17.64
N ASN A 147 11.60 22.18 -18.75
CA ASN A 147 12.60 22.85 -19.58
C ASN A 147 13.03 24.21 -19.01
N THR A 148 12.15 24.89 -18.27
CA THR A 148 12.40 26.25 -17.79
C THR A 148 13.09 26.26 -16.41
N TYR A 149 12.71 25.34 -15.52
CA TYR A 149 13.18 25.34 -14.13
C TYR A 149 14.12 24.17 -13.88
N SER A 150 15.41 24.38 -14.15
CA SER A 150 16.45 23.39 -13.82
C SER A 150 16.42 23.08 -12.32
N GLY A 151 16.43 21.78 -11.98
CA GLY A 151 16.36 21.31 -10.60
C GLY A 151 14.97 21.36 -9.95
N LEU A 152 13.87 21.52 -10.72
CA LEU A 152 12.51 21.44 -10.20
C LEU A 152 12.25 20.11 -9.48
N GLN A 153 11.92 20.19 -8.19
CA GLN A 153 11.75 19.01 -7.34
C GLN A 153 10.30 18.52 -7.28
N LEU A 154 9.32 19.44 -7.29
CA LEU A 154 7.92 19.10 -7.01
C LEU A 154 6.94 19.99 -7.77
N ILE A 155 5.89 19.38 -8.30
CA ILE A 155 4.68 20.08 -8.76
C ILE A 155 3.51 19.74 -7.83
N ILE A 156 2.99 20.73 -7.11
CA ILE A 156 1.73 20.62 -6.37
C ILE A 156 0.59 20.92 -7.34
N VAL A 157 -0.33 19.98 -7.51
CA VAL A 157 -1.44 20.09 -8.48
C VAL A 157 -2.76 20.21 -7.74
N ILE A 158 -3.46 21.32 -7.90
CA ILE A 158 -4.75 21.54 -7.24
C ILE A 158 -5.87 21.10 -8.18
N LEU A 159 -6.77 20.23 -7.70
CA LEU A 159 -7.85 19.63 -8.51
C LEU A 159 -9.24 20.00 -7.94
N PRO A 160 -10.25 20.25 -8.79
CA PRO A 160 -11.59 20.65 -8.35
C PRO A 160 -12.38 19.52 -7.65
N GLY A 161 -11.93 18.27 -7.75
CA GLY A 161 -12.64 17.10 -7.23
C GLY A 161 -12.23 15.83 -7.97
N LYS A 162 -13.20 14.96 -8.28
CA LYS A 162 -13.00 13.85 -9.21
C LYS A 162 -12.96 14.41 -10.63
N THR A 163 -11.88 14.17 -11.36
CA THR A 163 -11.64 14.73 -12.70
C THR A 163 -10.69 13.83 -13.49
N PRO A 164 -10.82 13.73 -14.83
CA PRO A 164 -9.86 13.01 -15.68
C PRO A 164 -8.43 13.58 -15.59
N VAL A 165 -8.29 14.87 -15.25
CA VAL A 165 -6.99 15.55 -15.08
C VAL A 165 -6.07 14.81 -14.09
N TYR A 166 -6.62 14.12 -13.09
CA TYR A 166 -5.79 13.33 -12.17
C TYR A 166 -5.02 12.22 -12.89
N ALA A 167 -5.68 11.45 -13.76
CA ALA A 167 -5.05 10.36 -14.49
C ALA A 167 -3.95 10.92 -15.42
N GLU A 168 -4.26 12.00 -16.13
CA GLU A 168 -3.34 12.66 -17.05
C GLU A 168 -2.10 13.23 -16.32
N VAL A 169 -2.28 13.89 -15.17
CA VAL A 169 -1.16 14.35 -14.32
C VAL A 169 -0.24 13.20 -13.91
N LYS A 170 -0.81 12.02 -13.63
CA LYS A 170 -0.02 10.83 -13.27
C LYS A 170 0.63 10.18 -14.48
N ARG A 171 -0.03 10.15 -15.64
CA ARG A 171 0.58 9.69 -16.89
C ARG A 171 1.77 10.57 -17.26
N VAL A 172 1.55 11.88 -17.39
CA VAL A 172 2.60 12.84 -17.77
C VAL A 172 3.73 12.87 -16.75
N GLY A 173 3.42 12.93 -15.46
CA GLY A 173 4.42 12.97 -14.40
C GLY A 173 5.20 11.66 -14.24
N ASP A 174 4.51 10.54 -14.11
CA ASP A 174 5.16 9.27 -13.72
C ASP A 174 5.80 8.55 -14.93
N THR A 175 5.18 8.61 -16.12
CA THR A 175 5.60 7.78 -17.29
C THR A 175 6.28 8.59 -18.39
N LEU A 176 5.82 9.81 -18.67
CA LEU A 176 6.32 10.60 -19.81
C LEU A 176 7.53 11.48 -19.47
N LEU A 177 7.45 12.25 -18.38
CA LEU A 177 8.43 13.30 -18.07
C LEU A 177 9.27 13.03 -16.82
N GLY A 178 8.87 12.09 -15.97
CA GLY A 178 9.62 11.74 -14.76
C GLY A 178 9.66 12.83 -13.71
N MET A 179 8.51 13.42 -13.39
CA MET A 179 8.39 14.56 -12.49
C MET A 179 7.54 14.21 -11.26
N ALA A 180 8.03 14.54 -10.06
CA ALA A 180 7.29 14.30 -8.84
C ALA A 180 6.06 15.22 -8.74
N THR A 181 4.88 14.61 -8.60
CA THR A 181 3.60 15.34 -8.51
C THR A 181 2.84 15.02 -7.23
N GLN A 182 2.30 16.06 -6.59
CA GLN A 182 1.42 15.93 -5.43
C GLN A 182 0.08 16.62 -5.67
N CYS A 183 -0.95 15.82 -5.94
CA CYS A 183 -2.30 16.33 -6.14
C CYS A 183 -3.00 16.64 -4.81
N VAL A 184 -3.75 17.74 -4.74
CA VAL A 184 -4.55 18.14 -3.58
C VAL A 184 -5.94 18.56 -4.07
N GLN A 185 -6.99 18.08 -3.42
CA GLN A 185 -8.35 18.53 -3.74
C GLN A 185 -8.55 19.97 -3.25
N VAL A 186 -9.19 20.80 -4.06
CA VAL A 186 -9.42 22.23 -3.79
C VAL A 186 -10.06 22.47 -2.42
N LYS A 187 -10.99 21.62 -1.98
CA LYS A 187 -11.61 21.72 -0.65
C LYS A 187 -10.61 21.70 0.51
N ASN A 188 -9.49 20.97 0.35
CA ASN A 188 -8.42 20.88 1.35
C ASN A 188 -7.40 22.03 1.24
N VAL A 189 -7.46 22.80 0.16
CA VAL A 189 -6.71 24.05 -0.04
C VAL A 189 -7.50 25.21 0.55
N VAL A 190 -8.81 25.27 0.27
CA VAL A 190 -9.73 26.28 0.82
C VAL A 190 -9.82 26.16 2.34
N LYS A 191 -9.99 24.92 2.84
CA LYS A 191 -10.07 24.63 4.27
C LYS A 191 -8.99 23.64 4.65
N THR A 192 -7.84 24.18 4.99
CA THR A 192 -6.70 23.45 5.52
C THR A 192 -6.94 23.00 6.96
N SER A 193 -6.28 21.92 7.36
CA SER A 193 -6.12 21.54 8.76
C SER A 193 -4.69 21.08 8.99
N PRO A 194 -4.10 21.29 10.19
CA PRO A 194 -2.74 20.86 10.48
C PRO A 194 -2.52 19.36 10.23
N GLN A 195 -3.51 18.52 10.57
CA GLN A 195 -3.44 17.08 10.32
C GLN A 195 -3.40 16.74 8.83
N THR A 196 -4.23 17.39 8.01
CA THR A 196 -4.25 17.17 6.55
C THR A 196 -2.92 17.61 5.92
N LEU A 197 -2.39 18.77 6.32
CA LEU A 197 -1.11 19.27 5.83
C LEU A 197 0.06 18.39 6.29
N SER A 198 0.05 17.91 7.54
CA SER A 198 1.03 16.96 8.06
C SER A 198 1.01 15.65 7.24
N ASN A 199 -0.17 15.11 6.94
CA ASN A 199 -0.31 13.92 6.10
C ASN A 199 0.10 14.18 4.64
N LEU A 200 -0.01 15.42 4.16
CA LEU A 200 0.48 15.83 2.85
C LEU A 200 2.03 15.84 2.83
N CYS A 201 2.66 16.40 3.87
CA CYS A 201 4.11 16.39 4.04
C CYS A 201 4.69 14.97 4.08
N LEU A 202 4.01 14.02 4.75
CA LEU A 202 4.40 12.61 4.75
C LEU A 202 4.60 12.05 3.34
N LYS A 203 3.67 12.38 2.42
CA LYS A 203 3.70 11.92 1.02
C LYS A 203 4.75 12.67 0.20
N ILE A 204 4.88 13.98 0.42
CA ILE A 204 5.85 14.81 -0.31
C ILE A 204 7.27 14.36 0.01
N ASN A 205 7.62 14.21 1.30
CA ASN A 205 8.96 13.84 1.72
C ASN A 205 9.43 12.55 1.05
N VAL A 206 8.56 11.53 1.06
CA VAL A 206 8.82 10.21 0.50
C VAL A 206 8.97 10.24 -1.02
N LYS A 207 8.13 11.02 -1.72
CA LYS A 207 8.25 11.19 -3.19
C LYS A 207 9.56 11.81 -3.61
N LEU A 208 10.14 12.64 -2.74
CA LEU A 208 11.43 13.29 -2.96
C LEU A 208 12.61 12.49 -2.37
N GLY A 209 12.37 11.26 -1.91
CA GLY A 209 13.41 10.34 -1.46
C GLY A 209 13.75 10.41 0.04
N GLY A 210 13.01 11.19 0.82
CA GLY A 210 13.16 11.28 2.27
C GLY A 210 12.64 10.05 3.02
N ILE A 211 13.01 9.97 4.30
CA ILE A 211 12.60 8.91 5.24
C ILE A 211 11.81 9.57 6.37
N ASN A 212 10.54 9.19 6.52
CA ASN A 212 9.66 9.82 7.52
C ASN A 212 10.04 9.40 8.94
N ASN A 213 10.17 8.10 9.18
CA ASN A 213 10.59 7.50 10.44
C ASN A 213 11.11 6.08 10.15
N ILE A 214 11.76 5.48 11.14
CA ILE A 214 12.28 4.11 11.07
C ILE A 214 11.84 3.32 12.30
N LEU A 215 11.81 2.00 12.20
CA LEU A 215 11.75 1.13 13.39
C LEU A 215 13.01 1.37 14.24
N VAL A 216 12.85 1.45 15.56
CA VAL A 216 13.99 1.59 16.48
C VAL A 216 14.97 0.42 16.26
N PRO A 217 16.24 0.67 15.88
CA PRO A 217 17.11 -0.39 15.34
C PRO A 217 17.34 -1.60 16.24
N HIS A 218 17.40 -1.41 17.56
CA HIS A 218 17.69 -2.46 18.54
C HIS A 218 16.45 -3.28 18.95
N GLN A 219 15.24 -2.89 18.54
CA GLN A 219 14.01 -3.65 18.77
C GLN A 219 13.61 -4.50 17.55
N ARG A 220 14.39 -4.45 16.48
CA ARG A 220 14.12 -5.21 15.25
C ARG A 220 14.46 -6.69 15.46
N PRO A 221 13.67 -7.62 14.90
CA PRO A 221 13.96 -9.05 14.91
C PRO A 221 15.34 -9.43 14.35
N SER A 222 15.79 -10.65 14.64
CA SER A 222 17.14 -11.13 14.30
C SER A 222 17.38 -11.17 12.78
N VAL A 223 16.32 -11.33 11.99
CA VAL A 223 16.37 -11.26 10.51
C VAL A 223 17.13 -10.03 9.98
N PHE A 224 17.10 -8.90 10.69
CA PHE A 224 17.75 -7.65 10.31
C PHE A 224 19.27 -7.62 10.55
N GLN A 225 19.85 -8.64 11.20
CA GLN A 225 21.29 -8.74 11.43
C GLN A 225 22.09 -9.05 10.17
N GLN A 226 21.43 -9.56 9.13
CA GLN A 226 22.00 -9.75 7.81
C GLN A 226 21.19 -8.98 6.76
N PRO A 227 21.75 -8.68 5.58
CA PRO A 227 21.01 -8.02 4.51
C PRO A 227 19.75 -8.80 4.14
N VAL A 228 18.59 -8.17 4.26
CA VAL A 228 17.28 -8.76 3.93
C VAL A 228 16.52 -7.80 3.03
N ILE A 229 15.83 -8.35 2.02
CA ILE A 229 14.89 -7.60 1.18
C ILE A 229 13.46 -8.03 1.49
N PHE A 230 12.59 -7.05 1.75
CA PHE A 230 11.16 -7.26 1.94
C PHE A 230 10.45 -6.95 0.63
N LEU A 231 9.80 -7.95 0.07
CA LEU A 231 9.02 -7.86 -1.14
C LEU A 231 7.52 -7.87 -0.82
N GLY A 232 6.76 -7.07 -1.57
CA GLY A 232 5.30 -7.10 -1.53
C GLY A 232 4.77 -7.28 -2.93
N ALA A 233 3.80 -8.15 -3.11
CA ALA A 233 3.21 -8.47 -4.41
C ALA A 233 1.68 -8.48 -4.36
N ASP A 234 1.05 -7.92 -5.39
CA ASP A 234 -0.40 -7.87 -5.56
C ASP A 234 -0.77 -8.06 -7.04
N VAL A 235 -1.93 -8.68 -7.28
CA VAL A 235 -2.56 -8.74 -8.59
C VAL A 235 -3.95 -8.12 -8.51
N THR A 236 -4.13 -6.97 -9.18
CA THR A 236 -5.41 -6.31 -9.26
C THR A 236 -6.15 -6.71 -10.55
N HIS A 237 -7.24 -7.45 -10.38
CA HIS A 237 -8.14 -7.81 -11.48
C HIS A 237 -9.06 -6.65 -11.91
N PRO A 238 -9.59 -6.71 -13.14
CA PRO A 238 -10.68 -5.85 -13.58
C PRO A 238 -11.97 -6.01 -12.74
N PRO A 239 -12.89 -5.03 -12.79
CA PRO A 239 -14.22 -5.15 -12.19
C PRO A 239 -14.99 -6.39 -12.65
N ALA A 240 -16.01 -6.79 -11.89
CA ALA A 240 -16.92 -7.85 -12.29
C ALA A 240 -17.60 -7.53 -13.64
N GLY A 241 -17.77 -8.53 -14.49
CA GLY A 241 -18.34 -8.37 -15.84
C GLY A 241 -17.35 -7.96 -16.93
N ASP A 242 -16.14 -7.52 -16.56
CA ASP A 242 -15.09 -7.21 -17.54
C ASP A 242 -14.21 -8.44 -17.82
N GLY A 243 -14.29 -8.96 -19.04
CA GLY A 243 -13.48 -10.09 -19.51
C GLY A 243 -12.28 -9.69 -20.37
N LYS A 244 -12.14 -8.40 -20.73
CA LYS A 244 -11.15 -7.94 -21.72
C LYS A 244 -9.98 -7.20 -21.07
N LYS A 245 -10.21 -6.47 -19.98
CA LYS A 245 -9.15 -5.69 -19.33
C LYS A 245 -8.08 -6.61 -18.73
N PRO A 246 -6.81 -6.20 -18.78
CA PRO A 246 -5.72 -6.99 -18.20
C PRO A 246 -5.82 -6.98 -16.68
N SER A 247 -5.34 -8.06 -16.06
CA SER A 247 -4.88 -8.01 -14.67
C SER A 247 -3.57 -7.22 -14.60
N ILE A 248 -3.33 -6.54 -13.48
CA ILE A 248 -2.10 -5.79 -13.25
C ILE A 248 -1.37 -6.44 -12.08
N ALA A 249 -0.16 -6.94 -12.33
CA ALA A 249 0.74 -7.43 -11.29
C ALA A 249 1.71 -6.33 -10.88
N ALA A 250 1.87 -6.14 -9.58
CA ALA A 250 2.81 -5.18 -9.01
C ALA A 250 3.68 -5.87 -7.96
N VAL A 251 4.98 -5.61 -7.99
CA VAL A 251 5.93 -6.08 -6.98
C VAL A 251 6.79 -4.91 -6.53
N VAL A 252 6.87 -4.71 -5.22
CA VAL A 252 7.74 -3.72 -4.60
C VAL A 252 8.84 -4.40 -3.80
N GLY A 253 9.96 -3.73 -3.62
CA GLY A 253 11.05 -4.21 -2.76
C GLY A 253 11.61 -3.08 -1.90
N SER A 254 11.96 -3.39 -0.64
CA SER A 254 12.64 -2.45 0.25
C SER A 254 14.03 -2.10 -0.28
N MET A 255 14.51 -0.87 -0.07
CA MET A 255 15.75 -0.35 -0.69
C MET A 255 16.77 0.18 0.32
N ASP A 256 16.57 -0.16 1.60
CA ASP A 256 17.45 0.16 2.72
C ASP A 256 17.26 -0.87 3.84
N ALA A 257 18.13 -0.79 4.86
CA ALA A 257 18.06 -1.66 6.03
C ALA A 257 16.97 -1.26 7.05
N HIS A 258 16.29 -0.12 6.86
CA HIS A 258 15.21 0.38 7.73
C HIS A 258 13.81 -0.11 7.30
N PRO A 259 13.73 -0.99 6.30
CA PRO A 259 12.73 -1.01 5.23
C PRO A 259 11.78 0.20 5.17
N SER A 260 12.32 1.39 4.90
CA SER A 260 11.50 2.60 4.78
C SER A 260 11.26 3.02 3.32
N ARG A 261 12.27 2.90 2.46
CA ARG A 261 12.14 3.20 1.03
C ARG A 261 11.85 1.94 0.24
N TYR A 262 11.00 2.05 -0.78
CA TYR A 262 10.65 0.96 -1.68
C TYR A 262 10.76 1.39 -3.15
N CYS A 263 11.26 0.51 -4.00
CA CYS A 263 11.11 0.63 -5.46
C CYS A 263 10.00 -0.30 -5.95
N ALA A 264 9.46 -0.03 -7.13
CA ALA A 264 8.33 -0.75 -7.70
C ALA A 264 8.62 -1.25 -9.10
N THR A 265 8.06 -2.42 -9.41
CA THR A 265 7.95 -3.00 -10.74
C THR A 265 6.47 -3.31 -10.99
N VAL A 266 6.03 -3.16 -12.23
CA VAL A 266 4.63 -3.38 -12.59
C VAL A 266 4.51 -3.96 -14.00
N ARG A 267 3.55 -4.86 -14.18
CA ARG A 267 3.27 -5.55 -15.45
C ARG A 267 1.78 -5.69 -15.68
N VAL A 268 1.38 -5.61 -16.94
CA VAL A 268 0.06 -6.07 -17.38
C VAL A 268 0.18 -7.56 -17.72
N GLN A 269 -0.84 -8.33 -17.35
CA GLN A 269 -0.92 -9.75 -17.68
C GLN A 269 -2.33 -10.14 -18.09
N ARG A 270 -2.49 -11.40 -18.50
CA ARG A 270 -3.77 -11.92 -19.01
C ARG A 270 -4.93 -11.62 -18.03
N PRO A 271 -6.14 -11.31 -18.54
CA PRO A 271 -7.30 -11.05 -17.72
C PRO A 271 -7.53 -12.16 -16.68
N ARG A 272 -7.77 -11.78 -15.43
CA ARG A 272 -8.09 -12.68 -14.31
C ARG A 272 -7.05 -13.77 -14.01
N GLN A 273 -5.85 -13.66 -14.55
CA GLN A 273 -4.73 -14.51 -14.14
C GLN A 273 -4.16 -14.02 -12.81
N GLU A 274 -4.10 -14.91 -11.81
CA GLU A 274 -3.57 -14.63 -10.47
C GLU A 274 -2.06 -14.84 -10.38
N VAL A 275 -1.50 -15.87 -11.01
CA VAL A 275 -0.05 -16.11 -11.03
C VAL A 275 0.67 -14.95 -11.71
N ILE A 276 1.67 -14.35 -11.05
CA ILE A 276 2.47 -13.26 -11.62
C ILE A 276 3.39 -13.82 -12.71
N GLN A 277 3.07 -13.54 -13.98
CA GLN A 277 3.76 -14.16 -15.13
C GLN A 277 5.24 -13.78 -15.24
N ASP A 278 5.57 -12.50 -15.01
CA ASP A 278 6.91 -11.95 -15.25
C ASP A 278 7.67 -11.73 -13.92
N LEU A 279 7.37 -12.54 -12.90
CA LEU A 279 7.89 -12.34 -11.54
C LEU A 279 9.42 -12.42 -11.50
N ALA A 280 10.04 -13.32 -12.26
CA ALA A 280 11.50 -13.48 -12.28
C ALA A 280 12.20 -12.17 -12.70
N SER A 281 11.71 -11.54 -13.77
CA SER A 281 12.22 -10.24 -14.26
C SER A 281 12.00 -9.13 -13.23
N MET A 282 10.80 -9.04 -12.66
CA MET A 282 10.44 -8.06 -11.64
C MET A 282 11.33 -8.15 -10.39
N VAL A 283 11.56 -9.36 -9.89
CA VAL A 283 12.42 -9.62 -8.73
C VAL A 283 13.89 -9.31 -9.06
N ARG A 284 14.35 -9.70 -10.25
CA ARG A 284 15.71 -9.40 -10.73
C ARG A 284 15.97 -7.88 -10.74
N GLU A 285 15.05 -7.08 -11.27
CA GLU A 285 15.16 -5.62 -11.25
C GLU A 285 15.28 -5.06 -9.82
N LEU A 286 14.46 -5.56 -8.89
CA LEU A 286 14.47 -5.13 -7.49
C LEU A 286 15.75 -5.54 -6.76
N LEU A 287 16.28 -6.74 -7.01
CA LEU A 287 17.55 -7.20 -6.44
C LEU A 287 18.73 -6.36 -6.93
N ILE A 288 18.78 -6.04 -8.23
CA ILE A 288 19.78 -5.13 -8.79
C ILE A 288 19.69 -3.75 -8.12
N GLN A 289 18.46 -3.21 -7.97
CA GLN A 289 18.25 -1.90 -7.38
C GLN A 289 18.56 -1.88 -5.87
N PHE A 290 18.29 -2.97 -5.16
CA PHE A 290 18.69 -3.15 -3.77
C PHE A 290 20.21 -3.07 -3.66
N TYR A 291 20.95 -3.87 -4.44
CA TYR A 291 22.42 -3.86 -4.43
C TYR A 291 22.99 -2.48 -4.77
N LYS A 292 22.41 -1.77 -5.75
CA LYS A 292 22.81 -0.38 -6.06
C LYS A 292 22.58 0.58 -4.91
N SER A 293 21.53 0.37 -4.12
CA SER A 293 21.12 1.27 -3.03
C SER A 293 21.84 0.98 -1.71
N THR A 294 22.18 -0.28 -1.44
CA THR A 294 22.74 -0.72 -0.15
C THR A 294 24.19 -1.19 -0.24
N ARG A 295 24.65 -1.59 -1.44
CA ARG A 295 25.91 -2.33 -1.68
C ARG A 295 25.98 -3.71 -1.04
N TYR A 296 24.85 -4.24 -0.58
CA TYR A 296 24.73 -5.59 -0.06
C TYR A 296 23.87 -6.45 -0.96
N LYS A 297 24.20 -7.74 -1.07
CA LYS A 297 23.30 -8.75 -1.62
C LYS A 297 22.42 -9.28 -0.47
N PRO A 298 21.09 -9.34 -0.62
CA PRO A 298 20.24 -9.96 0.39
C PRO A 298 20.67 -11.40 0.66
N THR A 299 20.83 -11.80 1.92
CA THR A 299 20.95 -13.22 2.28
C THR A 299 19.56 -13.85 2.47
N ARG A 300 18.53 -13.01 2.63
CA ARG A 300 17.13 -13.41 2.83
C ARG A 300 16.17 -12.60 1.97
N ILE A 301 15.15 -13.27 1.43
CA ILE A 301 14.03 -12.66 0.70
C ILE A 301 12.74 -12.99 1.46
N ILE A 302 12.05 -11.96 1.96
CA ILE A 302 10.76 -12.11 2.63
C ILE A 302 9.67 -11.60 1.69
N PHE A 303 8.82 -12.50 1.18
CA PHE A 303 7.85 -12.21 0.12
C PHE A 303 6.41 -12.26 0.66
N TYR A 304 5.79 -11.08 0.81
CA TYR A 304 4.38 -10.94 1.17
C TYR A 304 3.50 -10.86 -0.09
N ARG A 305 2.72 -11.91 -0.36
CA ARG A 305 1.82 -12.03 -1.50
C ARG A 305 0.37 -11.77 -1.10
N ASP A 306 -0.22 -10.64 -1.49
CA ASP A 306 -1.61 -10.29 -1.15
C ASP A 306 -2.62 -10.97 -2.08
N GLY A 307 -3.75 -11.44 -1.54
CA GLY A 307 -4.95 -11.72 -2.34
C GLY A 307 -5.11 -13.11 -2.95
N VAL A 308 -4.21 -14.06 -2.68
CA VAL A 308 -4.32 -15.44 -3.19
C VAL A 308 -5.32 -16.22 -2.33
N SER A 309 -6.22 -16.97 -2.96
CA SER A 309 -7.15 -17.86 -2.26
C SER A 309 -6.52 -19.23 -1.96
N GLU A 310 -7.00 -19.91 -0.91
CA GLU A 310 -6.45 -21.23 -0.48
C GLU A 310 -6.40 -22.25 -1.61
N GLY A 311 -7.48 -22.34 -2.41
CA GLY A 311 -7.55 -23.24 -3.57
C GLY A 311 -6.50 -22.96 -4.65
N GLN A 312 -5.78 -21.85 -4.60
CA GLN A 312 -4.72 -21.46 -5.54
C GLN A 312 -3.32 -21.54 -4.94
N PHE A 313 -3.16 -21.81 -3.64
CA PHE A 313 -1.86 -21.77 -2.95
C PHE A 313 -0.79 -22.59 -3.66
N ARG A 314 -1.07 -23.87 -3.92
CA ARG A 314 -0.11 -24.78 -4.55
C ARG A 314 0.33 -24.30 -5.93
N GLN A 315 -0.62 -23.85 -6.76
CA GLN A 315 -0.33 -23.40 -8.11
C GLN A 315 0.50 -22.11 -8.09
N VAL A 316 0.08 -21.13 -7.30
CA VAL A 316 0.77 -19.84 -7.20
C VAL A 316 2.16 -20.01 -6.62
N LEU A 317 2.30 -20.75 -5.51
CA LEU A 317 3.59 -21.03 -4.90
C LEU A 317 4.56 -21.68 -5.90
N TYR A 318 4.12 -22.72 -6.61
CA TYR A 318 4.97 -23.45 -7.54
C TYR A 318 5.61 -22.53 -8.58
N TYR A 319 4.82 -21.68 -9.25
CA TYR A 319 5.34 -20.78 -10.26
C TYR A 319 6.12 -19.60 -9.67
N GLU A 320 5.59 -18.96 -8.62
CA GLU A 320 6.17 -17.73 -8.09
C GLU A 320 7.46 -17.99 -7.29
N LEU A 321 7.55 -19.09 -6.53
CA LEU A 321 8.78 -19.46 -5.82
C LEU A 321 9.91 -19.79 -6.80
N LEU A 322 9.62 -20.56 -7.86
CA LEU A 322 10.60 -20.88 -8.89
C LEU A 322 11.08 -19.62 -9.61
N ALA A 323 10.19 -18.68 -9.90
CA ALA A 323 10.55 -17.40 -10.53
C ALA A 323 11.46 -16.54 -9.63
N ILE A 324 11.23 -16.52 -8.31
CA ILE A 324 12.14 -15.81 -7.37
C ILE A 324 13.53 -16.47 -7.38
N ARG A 325 13.60 -17.81 -7.38
CA ARG A 325 14.87 -18.56 -7.46
C ARG A 325 15.59 -18.31 -8.80
N GLU A 326 14.85 -18.32 -9.90
CA GLU A 326 15.37 -18.00 -11.24
C GLU A 326 15.96 -16.59 -11.29
N ALA A 327 15.29 -15.61 -10.69
CA ALA A 327 15.82 -14.25 -10.59
C ALA A 327 17.18 -14.21 -9.88
N CYS A 328 17.34 -14.97 -8.80
CA CYS A 328 18.60 -15.07 -8.05
C CYS A 328 19.71 -15.72 -8.88
N ILE A 329 19.45 -16.91 -9.43
CA ILE A 329 20.42 -17.69 -10.23
C ILE A 329 20.84 -16.92 -11.49
N SER A 330 19.90 -16.20 -12.13
CA SER A 330 20.19 -15.41 -13.33
C SER A 330 21.12 -14.22 -13.06
N LEU A 331 21.22 -13.74 -11.81
CA LEU A 331 22.14 -12.67 -11.41
C LEU A 331 23.53 -13.22 -11.10
N GLU A 332 23.59 -14.36 -10.41
CA GLU A 332 24.83 -15.03 -10.03
C GLU A 332 24.54 -16.51 -9.79
N LYS A 333 25.29 -17.40 -10.44
CA LYS A 333 24.99 -18.85 -10.54
C LYS A 333 24.81 -19.53 -9.18
N GLU A 334 25.55 -19.11 -8.16
CA GLU A 334 25.56 -19.69 -6.81
C GLU A 334 24.77 -18.85 -5.78
N TYR A 335 24.13 -17.77 -6.21
CA TYR A 335 23.39 -16.90 -5.31
C TYR A 335 22.03 -17.51 -4.96
N GLN A 336 21.94 -18.07 -3.76
CA GLN A 336 20.77 -18.79 -3.24
C GLN A 336 20.36 -18.23 -1.87
N PRO A 337 19.79 -17.01 -1.80
CA PRO A 337 19.29 -16.47 -0.53
C PRO A 337 18.09 -17.29 -0.03
N GLY A 338 17.92 -17.39 1.28
CA GLY A 338 16.76 -18.06 1.87
C GLY A 338 15.47 -17.30 1.58
N ILE A 339 14.44 -17.98 1.07
CA ILE A 339 13.14 -17.37 0.74
C ILE A 339 12.12 -17.76 1.80
N THR A 340 11.39 -16.77 2.33
CA THR A 340 10.14 -17.00 3.06
C THR A 340 8.98 -16.43 2.25
N TYR A 341 8.04 -17.29 1.88
CA TYR A 341 6.89 -16.97 1.03
C TYR A 341 5.62 -17.00 1.86
N ILE A 342 4.92 -15.87 1.94
CA ILE A 342 3.76 -15.72 2.81
C ILE A 342 2.60 -15.13 2.03
N VAL A 343 1.45 -15.79 2.06
CA VAL A 343 0.21 -15.22 1.54
C VAL A 343 -0.45 -14.35 2.61
N VAL A 344 -0.91 -13.17 2.20
CA VAL A 344 -1.69 -12.25 3.03
C VAL A 344 -3.12 -12.22 2.50
N GLN A 345 -4.09 -12.54 3.35
CA GLN A 345 -5.50 -12.48 3.02
C GLN A 345 -6.21 -11.51 3.95
N LYS A 346 -6.48 -10.30 3.45
CA LYS A 346 -7.31 -9.32 4.18
C LYS A 346 -8.81 -9.55 4.01
N ARG A 347 -9.22 -10.27 2.96
CA ARG A 347 -10.63 -10.48 2.59
C ARG A 347 -11.01 -11.95 2.76
N HIS A 348 -11.49 -12.28 3.95
CA HIS A 348 -12.02 -13.59 4.33
C HIS A 348 -13.23 -13.40 5.26
N HIS A 349 -13.79 -14.51 5.73
CA HIS A 349 -15.03 -14.54 6.51
C HIS A 349 -14.81 -14.56 8.03
N THR A 350 -13.60 -14.86 8.51
CA THR A 350 -13.22 -14.86 9.93
C THR A 350 -13.35 -13.46 10.56
N ARG A 351 -14.00 -13.37 11.71
CA ARG A 351 -14.08 -12.16 12.54
C ARG A 351 -13.73 -12.53 13.97
N LEU A 352 -13.06 -11.61 14.65
CA LEU A 352 -12.65 -11.76 16.05
C LEU A 352 -13.32 -10.66 16.86
N PHE A 353 -13.85 -11.03 18.04
CA PHE A 353 -14.57 -10.15 18.95
C PHE A 353 -14.01 -10.32 20.36
N CYS A 354 -13.99 -9.25 21.16
CA CYS A 354 -13.58 -9.35 22.56
C CYS A 354 -14.63 -10.12 23.35
N ALA A 355 -14.20 -11.13 24.11
CA ALA A 355 -15.06 -11.83 25.07
C ALA A 355 -15.43 -10.90 26.24
N ASP A 356 -14.45 -10.19 26.80
CA ASP A 356 -14.69 -9.14 27.80
C ASP A 356 -15.07 -7.82 27.11
N ARG A 357 -16.05 -7.13 27.68
CA ARG A 357 -16.44 -5.77 27.28
C ARG A 357 -15.34 -4.75 27.54
N ASN A 358 -14.49 -4.96 28.54
CA ASN A 358 -13.44 -4.03 28.94
C ASN A 358 -12.29 -3.96 27.93
N GLU A 359 -12.09 -5.01 27.13
CA GLU A 359 -11.05 -5.05 26.09
C GLU A 359 -11.48 -4.35 24.79
N ARG A 360 -12.74 -3.92 24.68
CA ARG A 360 -13.28 -3.30 23.47
C ARG A 360 -12.68 -1.93 23.25
N VAL A 361 -12.04 -1.72 22.10
CA VAL A 361 -11.35 -0.47 21.78
C VAL A 361 -12.22 0.47 20.95
N GLY A 362 -12.38 1.70 21.46
CA GLY A 362 -13.03 2.82 20.78
C GLY A 362 -14.52 2.63 20.55
N ARG A 363 -15.13 3.57 19.82
CA ARG A 363 -16.58 3.60 19.58
C ARG A 363 -17.11 2.36 18.83
N SER A 364 -16.28 1.75 17.98
CA SER A 364 -16.66 0.55 17.24
C SER A 364 -16.58 -0.75 18.06
N GLY A 365 -15.94 -0.71 19.23
CA GLY A 365 -15.80 -1.85 20.14
C GLY A 365 -15.02 -3.04 19.56
N ASN A 366 -13.97 -2.76 18.77
CA ASN A 366 -13.14 -3.81 18.14
C ASN A 366 -12.09 -4.36 19.10
N ILE A 367 -11.49 -5.49 18.73
CA ILE A 367 -10.24 -6.01 19.31
C ILE A 367 -9.10 -4.98 19.18
N PRO A 368 -8.13 -4.96 20.12
CA PRO A 368 -7.00 -4.04 20.06
C PRO A 368 -6.08 -4.33 18.86
N ALA A 369 -5.35 -3.29 18.43
CA ALA A 369 -4.30 -3.48 17.43
C ALA A 369 -3.19 -4.35 18.01
N GLY A 370 -2.72 -5.34 17.25
CA GLY A 370 -1.72 -6.32 17.67
C GLY A 370 -2.32 -7.66 18.14
N THR A 371 -3.65 -7.78 18.26
CA THR A 371 -4.30 -9.07 18.53
C THR A 371 -3.92 -10.09 17.46
N THR A 372 -3.33 -11.19 17.91
CA THR A 372 -2.78 -12.28 17.12
C THR A 372 -3.38 -13.60 17.62
N VAL A 373 -3.82 -14.44 16.69
CA VAL A 373 -4.40 -15.76 16.98
C VAL A 373 -3.74 -16.77 16.06
N ASP A 374 -3.05 -17.74 16.65
CA ASP A 374 -2.34 -18.83 15.98
C ASP A 374 -2.70 -20.21 16.55
N THR A 375 -3.80 -20.29 17.30
CA THR A 375 -4.33 -21.53 17.89
C THR A 375 -5.82 -21.68 17.57
N ASP A 376 -6.31 -22.92 17.70
CA ASP A 376 -7.73 -23.35 17.67
C ASP A 376 -8.46 -23.18 16.32
N ILE A 377 -8.35 -22.02 15.68
CA ILE A 377 -9.07 -21.64 14.45
C ILE A 377 -8.14 -21.46 13.25
N THR A 378 -6.88 -21.84 13.39
CA THR A 378 -5.84 -21.89 12.36
C THR A 378 -5.73 -23.28 11.74
N HIS A 379 -4.88 -23.43 10.73
CA HIS A 379 -4.66 -24.69 10.04
C HIS A 379 -4.10 -25.76 11.00
N PRO A 380 -4.58 -27.01 10.94
CA PRO A 380 -4.16 -28.05 11.89
C PRO A 380 -2.69 -28.48 11.78
N TYR A 381 -2.04 -28.23 10.65
CA TYR A 381 -0.69 -28.75 10.35
C TYR A 381 0.26 -27.74 9.69
N GLU A 382 -0.25 -26.62 9.20
CA GLU A 382 0.54 -25.67 8.42
C GLU A 382 0.79 -24.43 9.27
N PHE A 383 1.71 -23.58 8.82
CA PHE A 383 2.06 -22.37 9.56
C PHE A 383 1.21 -21.19 9.08
N ASP A 384 0.11 -20.94 9.79
CA ASP A 384 -0.76 -19.79 9.59
C ASP A 384 -1.11 -19.08 10.90
N PHE A 385 -1.52 -17.82 10.79
CA PHE A 385 -1.99 -17.02 11.92
C PHE A 385 -2.83 -15.83 11.44
N TYR A 386 -3.71 -15.37 12.33
CA TYR A 386 -4.42 -14.11 12.18
C TYR A 386 -3.70 -13.01 12.95
N LEU A 387 -3.57 -11.81 12.34
CA LEU A 387 -3.08 -10.62 13.02
C LEU A 387 -3.97 -9.41 12.67
N CYS A 388 -4.65 -8.88 13.69
CA CYS A 388 -5.35 -7.60 13.62
C CYS A 388 -4.38 -6.46 13.93
N SER A 389 -3.55 -6.07 12.96
CA SER A 389 -2.49 -5.09 13.17
C SER A 389 -2.96 -3.64 13.34
N HIS A 390 -4.24 -3.31 13.16
CA HIS A 390 -4.73 -1.94 13.03
C HIS A 390 -5.85 -1.63 14.03
N ALA A 391 -6.01 -0.35 14.34
CA ALA A 391 -7.14 0.13 15.13
C ALA A 391 -8.43 0.13 14.30
N GLY A 392 -9.48 -0.53 14.79
CA GLY A 392 -10.81 -0.47 14.19
C GLY A 392 -11.45 0.90 14.40
N ILE A 393 -11.54 1.72 13.36
CA ILE A 393 -12.13 3.08 13.45
C ILE A 393 -13.65 3.00 13.38
N GLN A 394 -14.16 2.14 12.50
CA GLN A 394 -15.58 1.97 12.21
C GLN A 394 -15.81 0.55 11.73
N GLY A 395 -17.00 0.02 12.00
CA GLY A 395 -17.35 -1.32 11.56
C GLY A 395 -16.72 -2.39 12.46
N THR A 396 -16.71 -3.62 11.95
CA THR A 396 -15.91 -4.72 12.51
C THR A 396 -14.59 -4.82 11.75
N SER A 397 -13.47 -4.84 12.47
CA SER A 397 -12.13 -5.04 11.94
C SER A 397 -12.04 -6.37 11.19
N ARG A 398 -11.16 -6.41 10.18
CA ARG A 398 -10.79 -7.65 9.48
C ARG A 398 -9.37 -8.03 9.91
N PRO A 399 -9.20 -9.04 10.78
CA PRO A 399 -7.88 -9.50 11.17
C PRO A 399 -7.24 -10.19 9.97
N SER A 400 -6.14 -9.66 9.43
CA SER A 400 -5.53 -10.23 8.23
C SER A 400 -4.99 -11.63 8.54
N HIS A 401 -5.21 -12.56 7.63
CA HIS A 401 -4.73 -13.94 7.72
C HIS A 401 -3.40 -14.08 6.97
N TYR A 402 -2.42 -14.71 7.59
CA TYR A 402 -1.08 -14.91 7.04
C TYR A 402 -0.81 -16.40 6.99
N HIS A 403 -0.46 -16.92 5.81
CA HIS A 403 -0.18 -18.33 5.59
C HIS A 403 1.21 -18.48 5.00
N VAL A 404 2.13 -19.12 5.74
CA VAL A 404 3.49 -19.35 5.30
C VAL A 404 3.50 -20.59 4.41
N LEU A 405 3.73 -20.39 3.10
CA LEU A 405 3.72 -21.46 2.11
C LEU A 405 5.12 -22.05 1.87
N TRP A 406 6.16 -21.31 2.20
CA TRP A 406 7.55 -21.75 2.09
C TRP A 406 8.44 -20.96 3.05
N ASP A 407 9.42 -21.61 3.69
CA ASP A 407 10.33 -20.92 4.59
C ASP A 407 11.72 -21.58 4.68
N ASP A 408 12.65 -21.11 3.85
CA ASP A 408 14.06 -21.49 3.95
C ASP A 408 14.76 -20.85 5.18
N ASN A 409 14.15 -19.80 5.77
CA ASN A 409 14.75 -19.03 6.87
C ASN A 409 14.39 -19.58 8.26
N CYS A 410 13.51 -20.58 8.32
CA CYS A 410 13.11 -21.30 9.54
C CYS A 410 12.67 -20.35 10.68
N PHE A 411 11.79 -19.41 10.38
CA PHE A 411 11.24 -18.51 11.38
C PHE A 411 10.46 -19.26 12.45
N THR A 412 10.59 -18.80 13.70
CA THR A 412 9.63 -19.14 14.74
C THR A 412 8.35 -18.33 14.58
N ALA A 413 7.23 -18.83 15.13
CA ALA A 413 5.97 -18.12 15.15
C ALA A 413 6.10 -16.71 15.74
N ASP A 414 6.76 -16.59 16.91
CA ASP A 414 6.95 -15.31 17.59
C ASP A 414 7.79 -14.32 16.78
N GLU A 415 8.91 -14.76 16.20
CA GLU A 415 9.75 -13.87 15.39
C GLU A 415 8.99 -13.36 14.17
N PHE A 416 8.26 -14.24 13.49
CA PHE A 416 7.58 -13.90 12.25
C PHE A 416 6.32 -13.05 12.46
N GLN A 417 5.55 -13.34 13.51
CA GLN A 417 4.39 -12.54 13.90
C GLN A 417 4.82 -11.13 14.32
N LEU A 418 5.89 -11.01 15.12
CA LEU A 418 6.44 -9.72 15.51
C LEU A 418 6.96 -8.94 14.29
N LEU A 419 7.74 -9.58 13.41
CA LEU A 419 8.22 -8.97 12.16
C LEU A 419 7.07 -8.42 11.32
N THR A 420 6.04 -9.24 11.10
CA THR A 420 4.86 -8.87 10.32
C THR A 420 4.14 -7.68 10.96
N TYR A 421 4.00 -7.66 12.29
CA TYR A 421 3.40 -6.53 12.99
C TYR A 421 4.26 -5.26 12.91
N GLN A 422 5.59 -5.37 12.99
CA GLN A 422 6.48 -4.22 12.84
C GLN A 422 6.40 -3.60 11.44
N LEU A 423 6.30 -4.41 10.37
CA LEU A 423 6.14 -3.93 9.00
C LEU A 423 4.78 -3.24 8.75
N CYS A 424 3.78 -3.46 9.61
CA CYS A 424 2.53 -2.70 9.57
C CYS A 424 2.69 -1.24 10.08
N HIS A 425 3.82 -0.91 10.71
CA HIS A 425 4.12 0.42 11.23
C HIS A 425 5.05 1.24 10.32
N THR A 426 5.62 0.64 9.28
CA THR A 426 6.53 1.32 8.34
C THR A 426 5.81 2.00 7.17
N TYR A 427 4.47 1.94 7.13
CA TYR A 427 3.68 2.54 6.06
C TYR A 427 3.68 4.07 6.13
N VAL A 428 4.45 4.69 5.23
CA VAL A 428 4.79 6.10 5.24
C VAL A 428 3.66 7.13 5.07
N ARG A 429 2.44 6.74 4.66
CA ARG A 429 1.37 7.71 4.33
C ARG A 429 0.52 8.16 5.53
N CYS A 430 0.72 7.56 6.70
CA CYS A 430 0.03 7.94 7.93
C CYS A 430 0.87 7.59 9.17
N THR A 431 0.51 8.16 10.32
CA THR A 431 1.08 7.80 11.61
C THR A 431 0.21 6.77 12.35
N ARG A 432 -0.06 5.66 11.67
CA ARG A 432 -0.92 4.58 12.17
C ARG A 432 -0.39 3.23 11.71
N SER A 433 -0.59 2.22 12.55
CA SER A 433 -0.40 0.84 12.10
C SER A 433 -1.52 0.49 11.11
N VAL A 434 -1.12 0.00 9.94
CA VAL A 434 -2.05 -0.38 8.87
C VAL A 434 -2.39 -1.87 8.95
N SER A 435 -3.44 -2.29 8.24
CA SER A 435 -4.03 -3.63 8.38
C SER A 435 -3.22 -4.77 7.76
N ILE A 436 -2.24 -4.47 6.91
CA ILE A 436 -1.33 -5.42 6.26
C ILE A 436 0.06 -4.77 6.18
N PRO A 437 1.15 -5.52 6.04
CA PRO A 437 2.50 -4.97 5.97
C PRO A 437 2.63 -3.90 4.88
N ALA A 438 3.43 -2.88 5.15
CA ALA A 438 3.75 -1.82 4.19
C ALA A 438 4.10 -2.33 2.78
N PRO A 439 4.94 -3.36 2.57
CA PRO A 439 5.23 -3.89 1.22
C PRO A 439 3.97 -4.33 0.47
N ALA A 440 3.09 -5.13 1.09
CA ALA A 440 1.84 -5.56 0.47
C ALA A 440 0.92 -4.36 0.15
N TYR A 441 0.82 -3.40 1.09
CA TYR A 441 0.06 -2.17 0.87
C TYR A 441 0.59 -1.35 -0.31
N TYR A 442 1.91 -1.28 -0.48
CA TYR A 442 2.55 -0.56 -1.58
C TYR A 442 2.35 -1.24 -2.93
N ALA A 443 2.41 -2.57 -3.00
CA ALA A 443 2.11 -3.31 -4.22
C ALA A 443 0.69 -2.97 -4.75
N HIS A 444 -0.29 -2.96 -3.86
CA HIS A 444 -1.65 -2.52 -4.19
C HIS A 444 -1.67 -1.05 -4.69
N LEU A 445 -0.95 -0.12 -4.06
CA LEU A 445 -0.87 1.27 -4.57
C LEU A 445 -0.25 1.38 -5.97
N VAL A 446 0.75 0.55 -6.26
CA VAL A 446 1.40 0.48 -7.58
C VAL A 446 0.43 -0.07 -8.63
N ALA A 447 -0.26 -1.17 -8.34
CA ALA A 447 -1.26 -1.75 -9.25
C ALA A 447 -2.40 -0.77 -9.55
N PHE A 448 -2.90 -0.07 -8.52
CA PHE A 448 -3.89 0.99 -8.70
C PHE A 448 -3.36 2.17 -9.51
N ARG A 449 -2.09 2.56 -9.32
CA ARG A 449 -1.48 3.63 -10.10
C ARG A 449 -1.36 3.25 -11.58
N ALA A 450 -0.90 2.03 -11.88
CA ALA A 450 -0.85 1.53 -13.25
C ALA A 450 -2.25 1.45 -13.88
N ARG A 451 -3.30 1.11 -13.12
CA ARG A 451 -4.68 1.20 -13.62
C ARG A 451 -5.06 2.62 -14.03
N TYR A 452 -4.62 3.65 -13.30
CA TYR A 452 -4.80 5.05 -13.71
C TYR A 452 -4.04 5.41 -14.99
N HIS A 453 -2.85 4.84 -15.21
CA HIS A 453 -2.07 5.06 -16.44
C HIS A 453 -2.72 4.43 -17.68
N LEU A 454 -3.64 3.48 -17.50
CA LEU A 454 -4.37 2.83 -18.59
C LEU A 454 -5.64 3.58 -19.02
N VAL A 455 -6.13 4.59 -18.27
CA VAL A 455 -7.47 5.18 -18.45
C VAL A 455 -7.70 5.79 -19.84
N ASP A 456 -6.71 6.45 -20.44
CA ASP A 456 -6.91 7.13 -21.74
C ASP A 456 -6.87 6.16 -22.93
N LYS A 457 -6.17 5.03 -22.81
CA LYS A 457 -6.23 3.95 -23.82
C LYS A 457 -7.52 3.12 -23.74
N GLU A 458 -8.40 3.43 -22.81
CA GLU A 458 -9.71 2.78 -22.67
C GLU A 458 -10.85 3.58 -23.31
N HIS A 459 -10.65 4.87 -23.60
CA HIS A 459 -11.68 5.77 -24.15
C HIS A 459 -11.63 5.97 -25.67
N ASP A 460 -10.54 5.62 -26.36
CA ASP A 460 -10.39 5.68 -27.83
C ASP A 460 -11.28 4.68 -28.61
N SER A 461 -12.30 4.10 -27.98
CA SER A 461 -13.22 3.13 -28.62
C SER A 461 -14.67 3.61 -28.66
N ALA A 462 -14.94 4.87 -28.33
CA ALA A 462 -16.30 5.40 -28.28
C ALA A 462 -16.42 6.78 -28.95
N GLU A 463 -15.93 6.94 -30.18
CA GLU A 463 -16.46 7.88 -31.17
C GLU A 463 -15.69 7.71 -32.49
N GLY A 464 -16.34 7.10 -33.49
CA GLY A 464 -15.75 6.85 -34.82
C GLY A 464 -16.35 5.64 -35.52
N SER A 465 -17.44 5.86 -36.25
CA SER A 465 -18.16 4.88 -37.08
C SER A 465 -17.38 4.43 -38.33
N HIS A 466 -17.53 3.14 -38.68
CA HIS A 466 -17.05 2.39 -39.87
C HIS A 466 -15.56 1.98 -39.81
N VAL A 467 -15.13 0.71 -39.95
CA VAL A 467 -15.51 -0.37 -40.87
C VAL A 467 -15.37 -1.75 -40.17
N SER A 468 -16.23 -2.70 -40.52
CA SER A 468 -16.18 -4.12 -40.14
C SER A 468 -14.92 -4.82 -40.68
N GLY A 469 -14.04 -5.27 -39.77
CA GLY A 469 -12.92 -6.14 -40.12
C GLY A 469 -12.00 -6.42 -38.93
N GLN A 470 -11.98 -7.68 -38.49
CA GLN A 470 -10.99 -8.33 -37.63
C GLN A 470 -10.93 -7.96 -36.13
N SER A 471 -11.04 -9.02 -35.34
CA SER A 471 -10.67 -9.14 -33.94
C SER A 471 -9.29 -8.56 -33.65
N ASN A 472 -9.21 -7.48 -32.88
CA ASN A 472 -7.97 -7.10 -32.21
C ASN A 472 -8.23 -6.93 -30.70
N GLY A 473 -7.88 -7.99 -29.96
CA GLY A 473 -7.50 -7.81 -28.55
C GLY A 473 -6.43 -6.74 -28.49
N ARG A 474 -6.57 -5.78 -27.56
CA ARG A 474 -5.63 -4.66 -27.39
C ARG A 474 -4.20 -5.18 -27.40
N ASP A 475 -3.35 -4.58 -28.24
CA ASP A 475 -1.94 -4.94 -28.37
C ASP A 475 -1.27 -5.00 -26.98
N PRO A 476 -0.81 -6.19 -26.53
CA PRO A 476 -0.12 -6.34 -25.25
C PRO A 476 1.08 -5.40 -25.09
N GLN A 477 1.79 -5.08 -26.19
CA GLN A 477 2.93 -4.15 -26.14
C GLN A 477 2.48 -2.73 -25.84
N ALA A 478 1.39 -2.27 -26.44
CA ALA A 478 0.81 -0.95 -26.15
C ALA A 478 0.37 -0.81 -24.68
N LEU A 479 -0.20 -1.86 -24.08
CA LEU A 479 -0.58 -1.88 -22.66
C LEU A 479 0.64 -1.88 -21.75
N ALA A 480 1.67 -2.68 -22.08
CA ALA A 480 2.92 -2.72 -21.34
C ALA A 480 3.63 -1.35 -21.36
N LYS A 481 3.69 -0.68 -22.52
CA LYS A 481 4.27 0.66 -22.65
C LYS A 481 3.53 1.71 -21.83
N ALA A 482 2.22 1.57 -21.64
CA ALA A 482 1.42 2.54 -20.88
C ALA A 482 1.70 2.51 -19.37
N VAL A 483 2.04 1.34 -18.83
CA VAL A 483 2.39 1.18 -17.40
C VAL A 483 3.89 1.32 -17.14
N GLN A 484 4.70 1.44 -18.19
CA GLN A 484 6.14 1.64 -18.07
C GLN A 484 6.43 3.02 -17.48
N ILE A 485 7.16 3.02 -16.37
CA ILE A 485 7.53 4.21 -15.62
C ILE A 485 8.77 4.87 -16.25
N HIS A 486 8.83 6.20 -16.21
CA HIS A 486 9.97 6.98 -16.71
C HIS A 486 11.24 6.61 -15.93
N HIS A 487 12.42 6.66 -16.59
CA HIS A 487 13.68 6.24 -15.97
C HIS A 487 14.02 6.99 -14.67
N ASP A 488 13.78 8.30 -14.62
CA ASP A 488 13.95 9.13 -13.41
C ASP A 488 12.97 8.75 -12.28
N THR A 489 11.83 8.16 -12.60
CA THR A 489 10.79 7.77 -11.65
C THR A 489 11.00 6.35 -11.12
N LEU A 490 11.72 5.46 -11.83
CA LEU A 490 11.92 4.05 -11.47
C LEU A 490 12.44 3.83 -10.05
N ARG A 491 13.23 4.78 -9.53
CA ARG A 491 13.87 4.70 -8.21
C ARG A 491 13.13 5.46 -7.12
N THR A 492 11.90 5.90 -7.41
CA THR A 492 11.11 6.75 -6.52
C THR A 492 9.88 6.02 -6.00
N MET A 493 9.36 6.48 -4.87
CA MET A 493 8.05 6.05 -4.35
C MET A 493 6.91 6.88 -4.96
N TYR A 494 6.85 6.99 -6.29
CA TYR A 494 5.84 7.78 -7.02
C TYR A 494 4.39 7.39 -6.68
N PHE A 495 4.18 6.13 -6.30
CA PHE A 495 2.90 5.55 -5.88
C PHE A 495 2.39 6.07 -4.52
N ALA A 496 3.23 6.75 -3.73
CA ALA A 496 2.92 7.22 -2.38
C ALA A 496 1.83 8.29 -2.28
#